data_AF-A0A816TG60-F1
#
_entry.id   AF-A0A816TG60-F1
#
_cell.length_a   1.000
_cell.length_b   1.000
_cell.length_c   1.000
_cell.angle_alpha   90.00
_cell.angle_beta   90.00
_cell.angle_gamma   90.00
#
_symmetry.space_group_name_H-M   'P 1'
#
loop_
_entity.id
_entity.type
_entity.pdbx_description
1 polymer ?
#
loop_
_entity_poly.entity_id
_entity_poly.type
_entity_poly.pdbx_seq_one_letter_code
_entity_poly.pdbx_strand_id
1 'polypeptide(L)'
;MEPKTKKRIFPLMQIQILWIFKRILSRVFGSSRCKSSRSSRPAYFTEALANRILKSWPGLYKALNATQTRTNNVSEEVHVRRLFFDMFPILKLSFLLTILEAMEGEKMVHVVDLDASEPDLWLALIQAYNSRPEGPPHLRITGVHHHKEVLDQMAHRLIEEAEKLYIPFQFRRKIDRFLNAIWGLSPKIMVVTEQDSDHNGSTLMERLLESLYTYAALFDCLENKIPRTSQDRIKVEKMQFGEEIKNIIACEGSERRE
;
A
#
# COMPACT_ATOMS: atom_id res chain seq x y z
N MET A 1 -37.71 -16.37 -28.97
CA MET A 1 -36.35 -15.81 -28.88
C MET A 1 -36.07 -15.55 -27.41
N GLU A 2 -35.40 -16.48 -26.74
CA GLU A 2 -34.98 -16.33 -25.34
C GLU A 2 -33.69 -15.53 -25.26
N PRO A 3 -33.55 -14.58 -24.31
CA PRO A 3 -32.28 -13.91 -24.07
C PRO A 3 -31.36 -14.85 -23.30
N LYS A 4 -30.24 -15.22 -23.91
CA LYS A 4 -29.14 -15.96 -23.27
C LYS A 4 -28.63 -15.16 -22.07
N THR A 5 -28.98 -15.61 -20.86
CA THR A 5 -28.35 -15.18 -19.61
C THR A 5 -26.87 -15.56 -19.64
N LYS A 6 -26.00 -14.56 -19.82
CA LYS A 6 -24.57 -14.71 -19.55
C LYS A 6 -24.40 -15.05 -18.07
N LYS A 7 -24.19 -16.33 -17.76
CA LYS A 7 -23.74 -16.78 -16.44
C LYS A 7 -22.43 -16.06 -16.12
N ARG A 8 -22.48 -15.08 -15.22
CA ARG A 8 -21.32 -14.41 -14.64
C ARG A 8 -20.61 -15.42 -13.75
N ILE A 9 -19.49 -15.94 -14.24
CA ILE A 9 -18.55 -16.74 -13.43
C ILE A 9 -17.66 -15.74 -12.71
N PHE A 10 -17.98 -15.39 -11.46
CA PHE A 10 -17.07 -14.66 -10.56
C PHE A 10 -17.03 -15.24 -9.13
N PRO A 11 -16.54 -16.48 -8.92
CA PRO A 11 -16.10 -16.89 -7.57
C PRO A 11 -14.59 -17.19 -7.48
N LEU A 12 -13.82 -17.11 -8.57
CA LEU A 12 -12.41 -17.54 -8.57
C LEU A 12 -11.38 -16.41 -8.34
N MET A 13 -11.74 -15.13 -8.58
CA MET A 13 -10.78 -14.02 -8.48
C MET A 13 -10.40 -13.65 -7.04
N GLN A 14 -11.33 -13.77 -6.08
CA GLN A 14 -11.06 -13.48 -4.68
C GLN A 14 -10.07 -14.50 -4.06
N ILE A 15 -10.02 -15.70 -4.62
CA ILE A 15 -9.17 -16.80 -4.15
C ILE A 15 -7.72 -16.61 -4.59
N GLN A 16 -7.45 -16.06 -5.79
CA GLN A 16 -6.07 -15.92 -6.29
C GLN A 16 -5.24 -14.87 -5.55
N ILE A 17 -5.80 -13.70 -5.22
CA ILE A 17 -5.08 -12.62 -4.52
C ILE A 17 -4.79 -13.02 -3.07
N LEU A 18 -5.79 -13.57 -2.36
CA LEU A 18 -5.61 -14.06 -1.00
C LEU A 18 -4.58 -15.21 -0.95
N TRP A 19 -4.55 -16.08 -1.96
CA TRP A 19 -3.59 -17.17 -2.03
C TRP A 19 -2.17 -16.70 -2.33
N ILE A 20 -2.00 -15.68 -3.18
CA ILE A 20 -0.68 -15.06 -3.44
C ILE A 20 -0.17 -14.35 -2.19
N PHE A 21 -1.01 -13.56 -1.51
CA PHE A 21 -0.61 -12.89 -0.27
C PHE A 21 -0.29 -13.91 0.81
N LYS A 22 -1.15 -14.91 1.06
CA LYS A 22 -0.88 -16.00 2.01
C LYS A 22 0.35 -16.84 1.64
N ARG A 23 0.67 -17.00 0.35
CA ARG A 23 1.88 -17.69 -0.13
C ARG A 23 3.13 -16.82 0.01
N ILE A 24 3.06 -15.52 -0.24
CA ILE A 24 4.13 -14.56 0.01
C ILE A 24 4.37 -14.44 1.52
N LEU A 25 3.32 -14.26 2.31
CA LEU A 25 3.37 -14.26 3.76
C LEU A 25 3.92 -15.59 4.28
N SER A 26 3.47 -16.75 3.80
CA SER A 26 4.05 -18.04 4.24
C SER A 26 5.50 -18.24 3.80
N ARG A 27 5.96 -17.61 2.71
CA ARG A 27 7.37 -17.69 2.28
C ARG A 27 8.27 -16.67 2.99
N VAL A 28 7.73 -15.52 3.37
CA VAL A 28 8.42 -14.45 4.12
C VAL A 28 8.38 -14.73 5.64
N PHE A 29 7.27 -15.28 6.13
CA PHE A 29 6.94 -15.47 7.55
C PHE A 29 6.81 -16.93 8.00
N GLY A 30 6.72 -17.90 7.08
CA GLY A 30 6.45 -19.31 7.44
C GLY A 30 7.67 -20.14 7.85
N SER A 31 8.86 -19.54 8.05
CA SER A 31 10.03 -20.30 8.51
C SER A 31 10.86 -19.63 9.61
N SER A 32 10.46 -18.47 10.12
CA SER A 32 11.21 -17.74 11.14
C SER A 32 10.46 -17.75 12.46
N ARG A 33 10.71 -18.76 13.31
CA ARG A 33 10.67 -18.52 14.76
C ARG A 33 11.85 -17.60 15.10
N CYS A 34 11.70 -16.31 14.80
CA CYS A 34 12.72 -15.31 15.12
C CYS A 34 12.68 -15.07 16.64
N LYS A 35 13.74 -15.51 17.32
CA LYS A 35 13.92 -15.35 18.76
C LYS A 35 14.12 -13.86 19.09
N SER A 36 13.53 -13.45 20.20
CA SER A 36 13.59 -12.08 20.74
C SER A 36 15.01 -11.53 20.88
N SER A 37 15.27 -10.35 20.33
CA SER A 37 16.36 -9.48 20.79
C SER A 37 15.94 -8.00 20.72
N ARG A 38 16.63 -7.16 21.52
CA ARG A 38 16.34 -5.74 21.81
C ARG A 38 16.13 -4.92 20.54
N SER A 39 14.88 -4.77 20.15
CA SER A 39 14.41 -4.11 18.93
C SER A 39 13.70 -2.81 19.32
N SER A 40 13.59 -1.85 18.41
CA SER A 40 12.78 -0.63 18.56
C SER A 40 11.29 -0.92 18.86
N ARG A 41 10.84 -2.16 18.60
CA ARG A 41 9.46 -2.64 18.74
C ARG A 41 8.75 -2.26 20.05
N PRO A 42 9.29 -2.58 21.25
CA PRO A 42 8.57 -2.28 22.48
C PRO A 42 8.40 -0.78 22.69
N ALA A 43 9.29 0.06 22.15
CA ALA A 43 9.20 1.51 22.27
C ALA A 43 7.94 2.04 21.58
N TYR A 44 7.63 1.59 20.35
CA TYR A 44 6.45 2.05 19.61
C TYR A 44 5.13 1.63 20.28
N PHE A 45 5.03 0.39 20.78
CA PHE A 45 3.85 -0.06 21.53
C PHE A 45 3.71 0.68 22.86
N THR A 46 4.82 0.93 23.56
CA THR A 46 4.82 1.70 24.82
C THR A 46 4.36 3.14 24.57
N GLU A 47 4.88 3.78 23.53
CA GLU A 47 4.47 5.13 23.13
C GLU A 47 2.98 5.16 22.76
N ALA A 48 2.48 4.17 22.01
CA ALA A 48 1.08 4.10 21.62
C ALA A 48 0.15 3.92 22.84
N LEU A 49 0.51 3.03 23.78
CA LEU A 49 -0.23 2.85 25.03
C LEU A 49 -0.20 4.11 25.89
N ALA A 50 0.94 4.79 26.01
CA ALA A 50 1.05 6.06 26.73
C ALA A 50 0.15 7.14 26.10
N ASN A 51 0.13 7.24 24.77
CA ASN A 51 -0.77 8.15 24.05
C ASN A 51 -2.25 7.82 24.33
N ARG A 52 -2.61 6.53 24.33
CA ARG A 52 -3.97 6.09 24.67
C ARG A 52 -4.37 6.53 26.07
N ILE A 53 -3.49 6.33 27.05
CA ILE A 53 -3.71 6.74 28.44
C ILE A 53 -3.88 8.26 28.51
N LEU A 54 -2.99 9.04 27.89
CA LEU A 54 -3.07 10.50 27.86
C LEU A 54 -4.37 11.04 27.26
N LYS A 55 -4.93 10.38 26.24
CA LYS A 55 -6.23 10.76 25.67
C LYS A 55 -7.39 10.68 26.68
N SER A 56 -7.24 9.94 27.78
CA SER A 56 -8.20 9.95 28.90
C SER A 56 -8.25 11.28 29.66
N TRP A 57 -7.24 12.15 29.48
CA TRP A 57 -7.20 13.53 29.95
C TRP A 57 -7.13 14.50 28.76
N PRO A 58 -8.27 14.84 28.12
CA PRO A 58 -8.26 15.63 26.88
C PRO A 58 -7.59 16.99 27.02
N GLY A 59 -7.70 17.64 28.18
CA GLY A 59 -7.04 18.93 28.45
C GLY A 59 -5.51 18.81 28.44
N LEU A 60 -4.97 17.79 29.11
CA LEU A 60 -3.53 17.52 29.14
C LEU A 60 -3.02 17.09 27.77
N TYR A 61 -3.73 16.17 27.11
CA TYR A 61 -3.38 15.73 25.75
C TYR A 61 -3.34 16.89 24.76
N LYS A 62 -4.32 17.79 24.80
CA LYS A 62 -4.33 19.00 23.96
C LYS A 62 -3.19 19.95 24.31
N ALA A 63 -2.92 20.18 25.60
CA ALA A 63 -1.86 21.08 26.04
C ALA A 63 -0.47 20.58 25.63
N LEU A 64 -0.19 19.28 25.78
CA LEU A 64 1.09 18.66 25.38
C LEU A 64 1.31 18.71 23.87
N ASN A 65 0.23 18.61 23.09
CA ASN A 65 0.29 18.66 21.63
C ASN A 65 0.03 20.06 21.05
N ALA A 66 -0.16 21.10 21.89
CA ALA A 66 -0.53 22.44 21.44
C ALA A 66 0.56 23.12 20.60
N THR A 67 1.82 22.79 20.86
CA THR A 67 2.98 23.28 20.10
C THR A 67 3.40 22.31 18.99
N GLN A 68 2.79 21.13 18.92
CA GLN A 68 3.07 20.15 17.88
C GLN A 68 2.30 20.53 16.62
N THR A 69 2.90 21.44 15.85
CA THR A 69 2.45 21.72 14.49
C THR A 69 2.57 20.42 13.69
N ARG A 70 1.44 19.83 13.26
CA ARG A 70 1.46 18.80 12.21
C ARG A 70 1.94 19.49 10.93
N THR A 71 3.24 19.53 10.72
CA THR A 71 3.80 19.78 9.40
C THR A 71 3.48 18.53 8.58
N ASN A 72 2.38 18.57 7.81
CA ASN A 72 2.09 17.54 6.83
C ASN A 72 3.16 17.62 5.73
N ASN A 73 4.30 16.99 5.95
CA ASN A 73 5.37 16.93 4.98
C ASN A 73 5.05 15.82 3.97
N VAL A 74 4.20 16.14 3.00
CA VAL A 74 3.74 15.22 1.94
C VAL A 74 4.94 14.54 1.24
N SER A 75 6.04 15.28 1.05
CA SER A 75 7.27 14.74 0.46
C SER A 75 7.87 13.60 1.29
N GLU A 76 7.87 13.74 2.62
CA GLU A 76 8.41 12.72 3.52
C GLU A 76 7.49 11.50 3.62
N GLU A 77 6.17 11.70 3.63
CA GLU A 77 5.20 10.60 3.59
C GLU A 77 5.35 9.77 2.30
N VAL A 78 5.41 10.43 1.14
CA VAL A 78 5.63 9.77 -0.15
C VAL A 78 6.98 9.04 -0.17
N HIS A 79 8.03 9.66 0.37
CA HIS A 79 9.35 9.04 0.46
C HIS A 79 9.36 7.79 1.35
N VAL A 80 8.71 7.83 2.52
CA VAL A 80 8.60 6.67 3.42
C VAL A 80 7.83 5.53 2.77
N ARG A 81 6.71 5.83 2.09
CA ARG A 81 5.95 4.81 1.34
C ARG A 81 6.82 4.17 0.27
N ARG A 82 7.59 4.96 -0.49
CA ARG A 82 8.52 4.45 -1.49
C ARG A 82 9.56 3.52 -0.86
N LEU A 83 10.20 3.93 0.23
CA LEU A 83 11.17 3.11 0.95
C LEU A 83 10.57 1.78 1.40
N PHE A 84 9.35 1.80 1.97
CA PHE A 84 8.65 0.58 2.35
C PHE A 84 8.47 -0.34 1.14
N PHE A 85 7.94 0.17 0.03
CA PHE A 85 7.75 -0.59 -1.19
C PHE A 85 9.08 -1.16 -1.77
N ASP A 86 10.19 -0.43 -1.66
CA ASP A 86 11.51 -0.88 -2.10
C ASP A 86 12.10 -1.99 -1.20
N MET A 87 11.77 -1.97 0.09
CA MET A 87 12.17 -3.02 1.04
C MET A 87 11.39 -4.33 0.86
N PHE A 88 10.23 -4.28 0.18
CA PHE A 88 9.37 -5.43 -0.10
C PHE A 88 9.11 -5.62 -1.62
N PRO A 89 10.16 -5.84 -2.44
CA PRO A 89 10.06 -5.84 -3.91
C PRO A 89 9.19 -6.96 -4.49
N ILE A 90 8.96 -8.02 -3.73
CA ILE A 90 8.11 -9.16 -4.13
C ILE A 90 6.67 -8.69 -4.41
N LEU A 91 6.17 -7.70 -3.66
CA LEU A 91 4.83 -7.15 -3.86
C LEU A 91 4.71 -6.45 -5.23
N LYS A 92 5.69 -5.60 -5.57
CA LYS A 92 5.74 -4.90 -6.87
C LYS A 92 5.71 -5.88 -8.03
N LEU A 93 6.55 -6.92 -7.98
CA LEU A 93 6.63 -7.94 -9.03
C LEU A 93 5.31 -8.70 -9.20
N SER A 94 4.64 -9.03 -8.09
CA SER A 94 3.36 -9.73 -8.12
C SER A 94 2.28 -8.92 -8.86
N PHE A 95 2.17 -7.62 -8.58
CA PHE A 95 1.17 -6.77 -9.24
C PHE A 95 1.46 -6.60 -10.72
N LEU A 96 2.73 -6.38 -11.07
CA LEU A 96 3.16 -6.22 -12.45
C LEU A 96 2.79 -7.45 -13.29
N LEU A 97 3.16 -8.65 -12.82
CA LEU A 97 2.86 -9.91 -13.53
C LEU A 97 1.36 -10.14 -13.68
N THR A 98 0.60 -9.92 -12.61
CA THR A 98 -0.86 -10.09 -12.61
C THR A 98 -1.54 -9.20 -13.66
N ILE A 99 -1.10 -7.95 -13.80
CA ILE A 99 -1.65 -7.02 -14.79
C ILE A 99 -1.23 -7.44 -16.21
N LEU A 100 0.03 -7.80 -16.41
CA LEU A 100 0.55 -8.20 -17.73
C LEU A 100 -0.17 -9.44 -18.28
N GLU A 101 -0.38 -10.46 -17.43
CA GLU A 101 -1.12 -11.67 -17.77
C GLU A 101 -2.59 -11.36 -18.09
N ALA A 102 -3.25 -10.57 -17.24
CA ALA A 102 -4.66 -10.23 -17.44
C ALA A 102 -4.90 -9.37 -18.71
N MET A 103 -3.89 -8.64 -19.17
CA MET A 103 -3.95 -7.73 -20.32
C MET A 103 -3.22 -8.28 -21.55
N GLU A 104 -2.92 -9.58 -21.61
CA GLU A 104 -2.36 -10.22 -22.80
C GLU A 104 -3.31 -10.05 -24.00
N GLY A 105 -2.74 -9.71 -25.17
CA GLY A 105 -3.49 -9.45 -26.41
C GLY A 105 -4.37 -8.19 -26.46
N GLU A 106 -4.52 -7.45 -25.35
CA GLU A 106 -5.33 -6.24 -25.30
C GLU A 106 -4.63 -5.05 -25.98
N LYS A 107 -5.29 -4.41 -26.94
CA LYS A 107 -4.74 -3.25 -27.68
C LYS A 107 -4.91 -1.91 -26.96
N MET A 108 -5.86 -1.84 -26.03
CA MET A 108 -6.19 -0.65 -25.26
C MET A 108 -6.25 -1.06 -23.79
N VAL A 109 -5.39 -0.48 -22.96
CA VAL A 109 -5.34 -0.77 -21.53
C VAL A 109 -5.64 0.49 -20.75
N HIS A 110 -6.58 0.41 -19.80
CA HIS A 110 -6.84 1.49 -18.84
C HIS A 110 -6.63 0.99 -17.42
N VAL A 111 -5.64 1.56 -16.75
CA VAL A 111 -5.36 1.33 -15.34
C VAL A 111 -5.96 2.46 -14.51
N VAL A 112 -6.55 2.11 -13.37
CA VAL A 112 -7.00 3.07 -12.35
C VAL A 112 -6.24 2.77 -11.06
N ASP A 113 -5.38 3.70 -10.64
CA ASP A 113 -4.63 3.64 -9.39
C ASP A 113 -5.32 4.51 -8.34
N LEU A 114 -5.73 3.89 -7.23
CA LEU A 114 -6.55 4.53 -6.20
C LEU A 114 -5.74 5.23 -5.11
N ASP A 115 -4.44 5.02 -5.06
CA ASP A 115 -3.51 5.72 -4.16
C ASP A 115 -2.20 6.00 -4.89
N ALA A 116 -2.33 6.79 -5.96
CA ALA A 116 -1.32 7.04 -6.96
C ALA A 116 -0.20 7.96 -6.43
N SER A 117 0.65 7.37 -5.58
CA SER A 117 1.71 8.04 -4.85
C SER A 117 3.11 7.65 -5.32
N GLU A 118 3.25 6.50 -5.99
CA GLU A 118 4.52 5.94 -6.42
C GLU A 118 4.48 5.56 -7.91
N PRO A 119 5.45 6.03 -8.73
CA PRO A 119 5.43 5.79 -10.18
C PRO A 119 6.24 4.57 -10.63
N ASP A 120 7.10 3.97 -9.81
CA ASP A 120 8.06 2.94 -10.23
C ASP A 120 7.33 1.65 -10.66
N LEU A 121 6.20 1.27 -10.03
CA LEU A 121 5.37 0.16 -10.52
C LEU A 121 4.89 0.40 -11.96
N TRP A 122 4.43 1.63 -12.25
CA TRP A 122 3.89 1.98 -13.56
C TRP A 122 4.98 2.20 -14.61
N LEU A 123 6.14 2.71 -14.21
CA LEU A 123 7.33 2.77 -15.07
C LEU A 123 7.75 1.35 -15.49
N ALA A 124 7.80 0.40 -14.55
CA ALA A 124 8.09 -0.99 -14.86
C ALA A 124 7.02 -1.60 -15.80
N LEU A 125 5.75 -1.23 -15.62
CA LEU A 125 4.67 -1.64 -16.51
C LEU A 125 4.81 -1.07 -17.93
N ILE A 126 5.15 0.21 -18.07
CA ILE A 126 5.42 0.86 -19.36
C ILE A 126 6.58 0.13 -20.08
N GLN A 127 7.69 -0.12 -19.38
CA GLN A 127 8.84 -0.84 -19.93
C GLN A 127 8.49 -2.28 -20.35
N ALA A 128 7.70 -2.99 -19.54
CA ALA A 128 7.25 -4.34 -19.85
C ALA A 128 6.31 -4.37 -21.07
N TYR A 129 5.41 -3.39 -21.21
CA TYR A 129 4.54 -3.28 -22.38
C TYR A 129 5.31 -3.05 -23.68
N ASN A 130 6.40 -2.27 -23.64
CA ASN A 130 7.24 -2.07 -24.82
C ASN A 130 7.89 -3.37 -25.31
N SER A 131 8.10 -4.32 -24.41
CA SER A 131 8.78 -5.59 -24.68
C SER A 131 7.83 -6.68 -25.19
N ARG A 132 6.55 -6.38 -25.40
CA ARG A 132 5.56 -7.35 -25.89
C ARG A 132 5.83 -7.73 -27.35
N PRO A 133 5.74 -9.02 -27.72
CA PRO A 133 5.89 -9.46 -29.11
C PRO A 133 4.91 -8.79 -30.10
N GLU A 134 3.71 -8.46 -29.63
CA GLU A 134 2.65 -7.81 -30.42
C GLU A 134 2.80 -6.28 -30.52
N GLY A 135 3.80 -5.71 -29.84
CA GLY A 135 3.96 -4.28 -29.65
C GLY A 135 3.17 -3.73 -28.44
N PRO A 136 3.45 -2.47 -28.04
CA PRO A 136 2.80 -1.85 -26.89
C PRO A 136 1.32 -1.50 -27.18
N PRO A 137 0.42 -1.65 -26.19
CA PRO A 137 -0.94 -1.17 -26.31
C PRO A 137 -1.01 0.36 -26.17
N HIS A 138 -2.14 0.95 -26.52
CA HIS A 138 -2.46 2.29 -26.05
C HIS A 138 -2.77 2.22 -24.55
N LEU A 139 -1.89 2.80 -23.74
CA LEU A 139 -1.97 2.78 -22.29
C LEU A 139 -2.58 4.08 -21.76
N ARG A 140 -3.60 3.95 -20.91
CA ARG A 140 -4.12 5.05 -20.11
C ARG A 140 -3.98 4.70 -18.63
N ILE A 141 -3.52 5.66 -17.83
CA ILE A 141 -3.48 5.53 -16.36
C ILE A 141 -4.27 6.69 -15.77
N THR A 142 -5.23 6.38 -14.91
CA THR A 142 -5.89 7.36 -14.04
C THR A 142 -5.31 7.23 -12.64
N GLY A 143 -4.54 8.21 -12.18
CA GLY A 143 -4.06 8.28 -10.80
C GLY A 143 -5.00 9.09 -9.91
N VAL A 144 -5.34 8.52 -8.75
CA VAL A 144 -6.15 9.15 -7.70
C VAL A 144 -5.26 9.42 -6.48
N HIS A 145 -5.21 10.67 -6.01
CA HIS A 145 -4.48 11.02 -4.79
C HIS A 145 -4.96 12.37 -4.24
N HIS A 146 -4.91 12.57 -2.92
CA HIS A 146 -5.39 13.80 -2.28
C HIS A 146 -4.55 15.05 -2.59
N HIS A 147 -3.27 14.84 -2.88
CA HIS A 147 -2.31 15.91 -3.16
C HIS A 147 -2.03 15.97 -4.67
N LYS A 148 -2.36 17.12 -5.28
CA LYS A 148 -2.18 17.36 -6.71
C LYS A 148 -0.71 17.29 -7.13
N GLU A 149 0.18 17.77 -6.27
CA GLU A 149 1.61 17.85 -6.53
C GLU A 149 2.21 16.46 -6.74
N VAL A 150 1.73 15.47 -6.00
CA VAL A 150 2.13 14.06 -6.15
C VAL A 150 1.70 13.51 -7.52
N LEU A 151 0.47 13.80 -7.93
CA LEU A 151 -0.05 13.41 -9.24
C LEU A 151 0.67 14.09 -10.40
N ASP A 152 1.06 15.36 -10.23
CA ASP A 152 1.79 16.12 -11.26
C ASP A 152 3.23 15.57 -11.41
N GLN A 153 3.91 15.23 -10.30
CA GLN A 153 5.22 14.57 -10.33
C GLN A 153 5.15 13.17 -10.99
N MET A 154 4.12 12.39 -10.64
CA MET A 154 3.88 11.08 -11.24
C MET A 154 3.62 11.21 -12.75
N ALA A 155 2.75 12.14 -13.15
CA ALA A 155 2.44 12.39 -14.56
C ALA A 155 3.70 12.73 -15.35
N HIS A 156 4.54 13.64 -14.83
CA HIS A 156 5.79 14.03 -15.48
C HIS A 156 6.67 12.80 -15.77
N ARG A 157 6.95 11.98 -14.76
CA ARG A 157 7.82 10.80 -14.91
C ARG A 157 7.26 9.77 -15.89
N LEU A 158 5.95 9.50 -15.83
CA LEU A 158 5.33 8.48 -16.67
C LEU A 158 5.22 8.93 -18.14
N ILE A 159 4.89 10.20 -18.38
CA ILE A 159 4.83 10.76 -19.74
C ILE A 159 6.22 10.74 -20.36
N GLU A 160 7.24 11.21 -19.63
CA GLU A 160 8.62 11.24 -20.11
C GLU A 160 9.12 9.84 -20.50
N GLU A 161 8.83 8.81 -19.69
CA GLU A 161 9.23 7.43 -19.99
C GLU A 161 8.45 6.85 -21.19
N ALA A 162 7.15 7.10 -21.27
CA ALA A 162 6.34 6.63 -22.39
C ALA A 162 6.76 7.26 -23.73
N GLU A 163 7.12 8.54 -23.74
CA GLU A 163 7.65 9.24 -24.91
C GLU A 163 8.99 8.63 -25.38
N LYS A 164 9.92 8.35 -24.45
CA LYS A 164 11.19 7.69 -24.76
C LYS A 164 11.01 6.32 -25.42
N LEU A 165 9.95 5.60 -25.03
CA LEU A 165 9.65 4.26 -25.52
C LEU A 165 8.63 4.25 -26.67
N TYR A 166 8.20 5.42 -27.16
CA TYR A 166 7.20 5.59 -28.22
C TYR A 166 5.88 4.83 -27.95
N ILE A 167 5.46 4.74 -26.68
CA ILE A 167 4.19 4.11 -26.29
C ILE A 167 3.06 5.14 -26.36
N PRO A 168 1.93 4.84 -27.03
CA PRO A 168 0.76 5.70 -26.97
C PRO A 168 0.21 5.77 -25.54
N PHE A 169 0.39 6.91 -24.88
CA PHE A 169 0.15 7.04 -23.45
C PHE A 169 -0.73 8.24 -23.08
N GLN A 170 -1.58 8.05 -22.06
CA GLN A 170 -2.34 9.13 -21.45
C GLN A 170 -2.40 8.99 -19.93
N PHE A 171 -2.02 10.05 -19.21
CA PHE A 171 -2.23 10.15 -17.76
C PHE A 171 -3.41 11.06 -17.41
N ARG A 172 -4.31 10.59 -16.53
CA ARG A 172 -5.46 11.34 -16.00
C ARG A 172 -5.33 11.49 -14.48
N ARG A 173 -5.51 12.72 -14.00
CA ARG A 173 -5.36 13.09 -12.58
C ARG A 173 -6.73 13.23 -11.93
N LYS A 174 -6.90 12.69 -10.72
CA LYS A 174 -8.13 12.79 -9.92
C LYS A 174 -7.77 13.02 -8.45
N ILE A 175 -8.39 14.03 -7.82
CA ILE A 175 -8.05 14.43 -6.44
C ILE A 175 -8.95 13.74 -5.38
N ASP A 176 -10.00 13.03 -5.80
CA ASP A 176 -11.03 12.52 -4.89
C ASP A 176 -11.13 10.99 -4.87
N ARG A 177 -11.47 10.42 -3.71
CA ARG A 177 -11.74 8.98 -3.54
C ARG A 177 -13.03 8.58 -4.24
N PHE A 178 -12.93 7.60 -5.16
CA PHE A 178 -14.00 7.18 -6.06
C PHE A 178 -14.49 5.74 -5.79
N LEU A 179 -14.42 5.26 -4.54
CA LEU A 179 -14.74 3.85 -4.22
C LEU A 179 -16.15 3.45 -4.65
N ASN A 180 -17.14 4.32 -4.48
CA ASN A 180 -18.53 4.01 -4.83
C ASN A 180 -18.77 3.80 -6.33
N ALA A 181 -17.87 4.26 -7.18
CA ALA A 181 -18.06 4.17 -8.61
C ALA A 181 -17.11 3.19 -9.30
N ILE A 182 -16.22 2.52 -8.54
CA ILE A 182 -15.48 1.33 -9.01
C ILE A 182 -16.46 0.23 -9.46
N TRP A 183 -17.56 0.06 -8.74
CA TRP A 183 -18.59 -0.93 -9.05
C TRP A 183 -19.26 -0.73 -10.41
N GLY A 184 -19.29 0.51 -10.91
CA GLY A 184 -19.82 0.84 -12.24
C GLY A 184 -18.82 0.62 -13.38
N LEU A 185 -17.52 0.44 -13.09
CA LEU A 185 -16.46 0.41 -14.11
C LEU A 185 -16.37 -0.93 -14.86
N SER A 186 -16.94 -2.01 -14.32
CA SER A 186 -16.82 -3.38 -14.88
C SER A 186 -15.38 -3.74 -15.29
N PRO A 187 -14.38 -3.62 -14.40
CA PRO A 187 -12.98 -3.87 -14.73
C PRO A 187 -12.75 -5.33 -15.13
N LYS A 188 -11.83 -5.57 -16.07
CA LYS A 188 -11.39 -6.94 -16.44
C LYS A 188 -10.71 -7.65 -15.27
N ILE A 189 -9.90 -6.90 -14.51
CA ILE A 189 -9.25 -7.34 -13.28
C ILE A 189 -9.26 -6.21 -12.26
N MET A 190 -9.43 -6.56 -10.98
CA MET A 190 -9.24 -5.67 -9.84
C MET A 190 -8.17 -6.29 -8.96
N VAL A 191 -7.05 -5.59 -8.79
CA VAL A 191 -5.95 -6.00 -7.91
C VAL A 191 -6.08 -5.20 -6.63
N VAL A 192 -6.24 -5.89 -5.50
CA VAL A 192 -6.41 -5.28 -4.19
C VAL A 192 -5.28 -5.73 -3.28
N THR A 193 -4.72 -4.79 -2.55
CA THR A 193 -3.61 -5.01 -1.62
C THR A 193 -4.11 -4.66 -0.24
N GLU A 194 -4.36 -5.67 0.58
CA GLU A 194 -4.81 -5.50 1.94
C GLU A 194 -3.85 -6.20 2.87
N GLN A 195 -3.72 -5.64 4.07
CA GLN A 195 -2.98 -6.28 5.13
C GLN A 195 -3.79 -7.48 5.64
N ASP A 196 -3.21 -8.68 5.56
CA ASP A 196 -3.85 -9.94 5.98
C ASP A 196 -3.68 -10.14 7.51
N SER A 197 -4.21 -9.18 8.28
CA SER A 197 -4.20 -9.22 9.75
C SER A 197 -5.43 -8.52 10.31
N ASP A 198 -6.09 -9.16 11.28
CA ASP A 198 -7.28 -8.58 11.93
C ASP A 198 -6.87 -7.56 13.00
N HIS A 199 -6.56 -6.34 12.56
CA HIS A 199 -6.25 -5.23 13.46
C HIS A 199 -7.50 -4.45 13.87
N ASN A 200 -8.68 -4.87 13.40
CA ASN A 200 -9.95 -4.18 13.65
C ASN A 200 -10.77 -4.80 14.79
N GLY A 201 -10.12 -5.62 15.63
CA GLY A 201 -10.71 -6.22 16.83
C GLY A 201 -11.51 -5.23 17.68
N SER A 202 -12.62 -5.72 18.24
CA SER A 202 -13.58 -4.92 19.00
C SER A 202 -12.96 -4.37 20.30
N THR A 203 -12.07 -5.15 20.92
CA THR A 203 -11.39 -4.78 22.17
C THR A 203 -9.95 -4.35 21.93
N LEU A 204 -9.40 -3.57 22.85
CA LEU A 204 -7.99 -3.19 22.80
C LEU A 204 -7.06 -4.42 22.83
N MET A 205 -7.40 -5.43 23.63
CA MET A 205 -6.55 -6.62 23.79
C MET A 205 -6.45 -7.44 22.52
N GLU A 206 -7.55 -7.61 21.79
CA GLU A 206 -7.56 -8.27 20.46
C GLU A 206 -6.62 -7.54 19.51
N ARG A 207 -6.81 -6.22 19.37
CA ARG A 207 -5.96 -5.40 18.49
C ARG A 207 -4.50 -5.40 18.91
N LEU A 208 -4.22 -5.34 20.21
CA LEU A 208 -2.85 -5.35 20.74
C LEU A 208 -2.14 -6.67 20.43
N LEU A 209 -2.81 -7.81 20.63
CA LEU A 209 -2.20 -9.10 20.38
C LEU A 209 -1.92 -9.30 18.88
N GLU A 210 -2.90 -9.05 18.02
CA GLU A 210 -2.75 -9.24 16.57
C GLU A 210 -1.72 -8.29 15.95
N SER A 211 -1.73 -7.01 16.35
CA SER A 211 -0.73 -6.05 15.90
C SER A 211 0.67 -6.41 16.40
N LEU A 212 0.82 -6.89 17.64
CA LEU A 212 2.11 -7.32 18.15
C LEU A 212 2.69 -8.48 17.34
N TYR A 213 1.89 -9.48 16.98
CA TYR A 213 2.34 -10.58 16.11
C TYR A 213 2.73 -10.08 14.71
N THR A 214 1.88 -9.24 14.11
CA THR A 214 2.08 -8.76 12.74
C THR A 214 3.33 -7.88 12.63
N TYR A 215 3.45 -6.85 13.47
CA TYR A 215 4.59 -5.95 13.45
C TYR A 215 5.86 -6.63 13.95
N ALA A 216 5.78 -7.59 14.89
CA ALA A 216 6.96 -8.36 15.26
C ALA A 216 7.64 -8.98 14.03
N ALA A 217 6.85 -9.57 13.14
CA ALA A 217 7.34 -10.20 11.94
C ALA A 217 7.92 -9.19 10.92
N LEU A 218 7.26 -8.03 10.74
CA LEU A 218 7.74 -6.96 9.84
C LEU A 218 9.08 -6.37 10.30
N PHE A 219 9.21 -6.07 11.59
CA PHE A 219 10.47 -5.59 12.18
C PHE A 219 11.59 -6.63 12.08
N ASP A 220 11.28 -7.92 12.31
CA ASP A 220 12.26 -9.00 12.14
C ASP A 220 12.72 -9.12 10.66
N CYS A 221 11.84 -8.85 9.69
CA CYS A 221 12.21 -8.80 8.28
C CYS A 221 13.22 -7.69 7.97
N LEU A 222 13.02 -6.49 8.52
CA LEU A 222 13.96 -5.37 8.36
C LEU A 222 15.28 -5.67 9.08
N GLU A 223 15.22 -6.28 10.26
CA GLU A 223 16.40 -6.65 11.04
C GLU A 223 17.34 -7.60 10.31
N ASN A 224 16.77 -8.58 9.60
CA ASN A 224 17.56 -9.57 8.87
C ASN A 224 18.16 -9.04 7.56
N LYS A 225 17.61 -7.95 6.98
CA LYS A 225 17.98 -7.48 5.63
C LYS A 225 18.69 -6.13 5.63
N ILE A 226 18.48 -5.29 6.64
CA ILE A 226 18.88 -3.88 6.61
C ILE A 226 19.62 -3.52 7.91
N PRO A 227 20.83 -2.92 7.82
CA PRO A 227 21.60 -2.50 8.99
C PRO A 227 20.80 -1.60 9.93
N ARG A 228 20.99 -1.78 11.25
CA ARG A 228 20.30 -0.98 12.29
C ARG A 228 20.61 0.52 12.23
N THR A 229 21.74 0.90 11.65
CA THR A 229 22.16 2.31 11.48
C THR A 229 21.55 2.98 10.24
N SER A 230 20.84 2.21 9.39
CA SER A 230 20.20 2.74 8.20
C SER A 230 19.11 3.76 8.55
N GLN A 231 19.26 4.98 8.04
CA GLN A 231 18.27 6.03 8.22
C GLN A 231 16.94 5.67 7.55
N ASP A 232 16.99 5.00 6.40
CA ASP A 232 15.79 4.57 5.68
C ASP A 232 14.99 3.54 6.49
N ARG A 233 15.68 2.60 7.13
CA ARG A 233 15.06 1.66 8.06
C ARG A 233 14.39 2.38 9.22
N ILE A 234 15.11 3.30 9.86
CA ILE A 234 14.59 4.05 11.02
C ILE A 234 13.35 4.87 10.61
N LYS A 235 13.37 5.49 9.43
CA LYS A 235 12.23 6.22 8.87
C LYS A 235 11.03 5.30 8.66
N VAL A 236 11.20 4.14 8.03
CA VAL A 236 10.10 3.18 7.82
C VAL A 236 9.57 2.64 9.16
N GLU A 237 10.45 2.23 10.07
CA GLU A 237 10.05 1.75 11.40
C GLU A 237 9.25 2.81 12.18
N LYS A 238 9.65 4.08 12.10
CA LYS A 238 9.00 5.17 12.85
C LYS A 238 7.74 5.70 12.16
N MET A 239 7.85 6.07 10.89
CA MET A 239 6.83 6.85 10.17
C MET A 239 5.81 5.99 9.43
N GLN A 240 6.11 4.70 9.19
CA GLN A 240 5.14 3.74 8.71
C GLN A 240 4.63 2.89 9.88
N PHE A 241 5.46 2.00 10.42
CA PHE A 241 5.01 1.02 11.42
C PHE A 241 4.61 1.68 12.73
N GLY A 242 5.40 2.65 13.22
CA GLY A 242 5.12 3.34 14.47
C GLY A 242 3.79 4.11 14.43
N GLU A 243 3.50 4.81 13.34
CA GLU A 243 2.25 5.56 13.19
C GLU A 243 1.02 4.64 13.00
N GLU A 244 1.15 3.52 12.29
CA GLU A 244 0.08 2.52 12.19
C GLU A 244 -0.20 1.87 13.57
N ILE A 245 0.84 1.41 14.28
CA ILE A 245 0.72 0.87 15.65
C ILE A 245 0.04 1.89 16.57
N LYS A 246 0.45 3.15 16.49
CA LYS A 246 -0.15 4.24 17.26
C LYS A 246 -1.62 4.43 16.91
N ASN A 247 -2.00 4.35 15.64
CA ASN A 247 -3.40 4.44 15.23
C ASN A 247 -4.23 3.27 15.76
N ILE A 248 -3.77 2.03 15.59
CA ILE A 248 -4.47 0.80 16.03
C ILE A 248 -4.72 0.80 17.56
N ILE A 249 -3.73 1.24 18.33
CA ILE A 249 -3.73 1.15 19.79
C ILE A 249 -4.29 2.41 20.46
N ALA A 250 -3.94 3.60 19.99
CA ALA A 250 -4.29 4.87 20.66
C ALA A 250 -5.54 5.56 20.11
N CYS A 251 -6.02 5.20 18.92
CA CYS A 251 -7.23 5.79 18.33
C CYS A 251 -8.45 4.87 18.50
N GLU A 252 -9.64 5.47 18.47
CA GLU A 252 -10.93 4.80 18.50
C GLU A 252 -11.92 5.52 17.58
N GLY A 253 -13.02 4.86 17.22
CA GLY A 253 -14.06 5.43 16.37
C GLY A 253 -13.52 5.90 15.02
N SER A 254 -13.94 7.08 14.56
CA SER A 254 -13.54 7.64 13.27
C SER A 254 -12.10 8.13 13.20
N GLU A 255 -11.40 8.24 14.34
CA GLU A 255 -9.97 8.57 14.37
C GLU A 255 -9.09 7.35 14.05
N ARG A 256 -9.62 6.13 14.25
CA ARG A 256 -8.93 4.89 13.88
C ARG A 256 -9.19 4.60 12.40
N ARG A 257 -8.11 4.47 11.64
CA ARG A 257 -8.10 4.35 10.17
C ARG A 257 -7.42 3.08 9.68
N GLU A 258 -6.62 2.45 10.53
CA GLU A 258 -6.00 1.13 10.31
C GLU A 258 -6.87 0.00 10.86
#